data_AF-A0A6P7G4Z6-F1
#
_entry.id   AF-A0A6P7G4Z6-F1
#
_cell.length_a   1.000
_cell.length_b   1.000
_cell.length_c   1.000
_cell.angle_alpha   90.00
_cell.angle_beta   90.00
_cell.angle_gamma   90.00
#
_symmetry.space_group_name_H-M   'P 1'
#
loop_
_entity.id
_entity.type
_entity.pdbx_description
1 polymer ?
#
loop_
_entity_poly.entity_id
_entity_poly.type
_entity_poly.pdbx_seq_one_letter_code
_entity_poly.pdbx_strand_id
1 'polypeptide(L)' 'MTTSWNYPDAALRAELKKIADAITAPGKGILAADESTATVGKRFADIGVENNEENRRKYR' A
#
# COMPACT_ATOMS: atom_id res chain seq x y z
N MET A 1 12.68 -31.50 -16.43
CA MET A 1 11.78 -30.33 -16.52
C MET A 1 12.63 -29.08 -16.64
N THR A 2 12.71 -28.48 -17.83
CA THR A 2 13.36 -27.18 -18.00
C THR A 2 12.34 -26.10 -17.63
N THR A 3 12.58 -25.38 -16.55
CA THR A 3 11.80 -24.19 -16.19
C THR A 3 12.16 -23.06 -17.15
N SER A 4 11.28 -22.77 -18.10
CA SER A 4 11.38 -21.56 -18.92
C SER A 4 10.94 -20.37 -18.07
N TRP A 5 11.91 -19.58 -17.59
CA TRP A 5 11.62 -18.32 -16.90
C TRP A 5 11.40 -17.23 -17.94
N ASN A 6 10.17 -16.73 -18.04
CA ASN A 6 9.88 -15.57 -18.87
C ASN A 6 10.04 -14.31 -18.01
N TYR A 7 11.06 -13.52 -18.30
CA TYR A 7 11.19 -12.20 -17.69
C TYR A 7 10.25 -11.22 -18.38
N PRO A 8 9.69 -10.27 -17.63
CA PRO A 8 9.04 -9.14 -18.24
C PRO A 8 10.01 -8.40 -19.17
N ASP A 9 9.46 -7.71 -20.15
CA ASP A 9 10.13 -6.80 -21.05
C ASP A 9 11.09 -5.85 -20.30
N ALA A 10 12.20 -5.51 -20.96
CA ALA A 10 13.24 -4.67 -20.35
C ALA A 10 12.72 -3.32 -19.87
N ALA A 11 11.75 -2.74 -20.61
CA ALA A 11 11.09 -1.50 -20.23
C ALA A 11 10.32 -1.64 -18.90
N LEU A 12 9.48 -2.67 -18.77
CA LEU A 12 8.72 -2.92 -17.55
C LEU A 12 9.63 -3.21 -16.35
N ARG A 13 10.72 -3.95 -16.54
CA ARG A 13 11.70 -4.18 -15.47
C ARG A 13 12.37 -2.89 -15.00
N ALA A 14 12.73 -2.00 -15.93
CA ALA A 14 13.32 -0.70 -15.61
C ALA A 14 12.33 0.19 -14.85
N GLU A 15 11.06 0.17 -15.23
CA GLU A 15 9.99 0.90 -14.54
C GLU A 15 9.77 0.38 -13.11
N LEU A 16 9.62 -0.94 -12.94
CA LEU A 16 9.48 -1.56 -11.61
C LEU A 16 10.65 -1.24 -10.70
N LYS A 17 11.89 -1.31 -11.22
CA LYS A 17 13.09 -0.94 -10.46
C LYS A 17 13.04 0.54 -10.05
N LYS A 18 12.68 1.44 -10.96
CA LYS A 18 12.58 2.88 -10.67
C LYS A 18 11.56 3.16 -9.56
N ILE A 19 10.41 2.48 -9.57
CA ILE A 19 9.38 2.61 -8.53
C ILE A 19 9.91 2.10 -7.19
N ALA A 20 10.53 0.92 -7.18
CA ALA A 20 11.10 0.34 -5.96
C ALA A 20 12.20 1.24 -5.35
N ASP A 21 13.09 1.79 -6.19
CA ASP A 21 14.14 2.73 -5.76
C ASP A 21 13.52 4.01 -5.14
N ALA A 22 12.39 4.49 -5.69
CA ALA A 22 11.69 5.66 -5.16
C ALA A 22 11.00 5.40 -3.80
N ILE A 23 10.43 4.20 -3.62
CA ILE A 23 9.80 3.77 -2.36
C ILE A 23 10.86 3.59 -1.26
N THR A 24 12.05 3.10 -1.61
CA THR A 24 13.14 2.74 -0.66
C THR A 24 14.21 3.82 -0.50
N ALA A 25 13.94 5.04 -0.97
CA ALA A 25 14.90 6.14 -0.88
C ALA A 25 15.34 6.41 0.58
N PRO A 26 16.62 6.73 0.84
CA PRO A 26 17.11 7.00 2.18
C PRO A 26 16.31 8.09 2.89
N GLY A 27 15.94 7.83 4.15
CA GLY A 27 15.14 8.74 4.97
C GLY A 27 13.64 8.76 4.63
N LYS A 28 13.16 7.90 3.72
CA LYS A 28 11.73 7.69 3.47
C LYS A 28 11.25 6.33 4.02
N GLY A 29 9.93 6.21 4.16
CA GLY A 29 9.26 5.00 4.59
C GLY A 29 7.83 4.93 4.03
N ILE A 30 7.12 3.85 4.37
CA ILE A 30 5.75 3.60 3.90
C ILE A 30 4.79 3.77 5.09
N LEU A 31 3.76 4.61 4.90
CA LEU A 31 2.60 4.63 5.79
C LEU A 31 1.60 3.57 5.30
N ALA A 32 1.37 2.54 6.12
CA ALA A 32 0.35 1.54 5.87
C ALA A 32 -1.01 2.04 6.37
N ALA A 33 -1.80 2.65 5.48
CA ALA A 33 -3.17 3.14 5.73
C ALA A 33 -4.24 2.30 4.98
N ASP A 34 -3.92 1.02 4.75
CA ASP A 34 -4.72 0.04 4.00
C ASP A 34 -5.70 -0.75 4.89
N GLU A 35 -6.11 -0.18 6.03
CA GLU A 35 -6.97 -0.91 6.97
C GLU A 35 -8.35 -1.16 6.36
N SER A 36 -8.77 -2.44 6.39
CA SER A 36 -10.12 -2.85 6.00
C SER A 36 -11.20 -2.14 6.81
N THR A 37 -12.44 -2.13 6.30
CA THR A 37 -13.59 -1.52 6.98
C THR A 37 -13.80 -2.02 8.41
N ALA A 38 -13.54 -3.31 8.66
CA ALA A 38 -13.61 -3.89 9.99
C ALA A 38 -12.45 -3.43 10.90
N THR A 39 -11.25 -3.29 10.34
CA THR A 39 -10.05 -2.91 11.11
C THR A 39 -10.07 -1.44 11.49
N VAL A 40 -10.39 -0.55 10.55
CA VAL A 40 -10.57 0.88 10.84
C VAL A 40 -11.75 1.13 11.79
N GLY A 41 -12.79 0.28 11.73
CA GLY A 41 -13.91 0.34 12.67
C GLY A 41 -13.50 0.14 14.13
N LYS A 42 -12.57 -0.80 14.39
CA LYS A 42 -11.99 -0.98 15.74
C LYS A 42 -11.23 0.27 16.19
N ARG A 43 -10.41 0.83 15.30
CA ARG A 43 -9.65 2.07 15.58
C ARG A 43 -10.56 3.26 15.89
N PHE A 44 -11.66 3.40 15.14
CA PHE A 44 -12.63 4.47 15.37
C PHE A 44 -13.43 4.25 16.65
N ALA A 45 -13.78 3.00 16.99
CA ALA A 45 -14.44 2.68 18.25
C ALA A 45 -13.58 3.06 19.46
N ASP A 46 -12.26 2.84 19.40
CA ASP A 46 -11.33 3.21 20.48
C ASP A 46 -11.33 4.72 20.79
N ILE A 47 -11.71 5.55 19.81
CA ILE A 47 -11.76 7.02 19.91
C ILE A 47 -13.19 7.60 19.83
N GLY A 48 -14.23 6.75 19.90
CA GLY A 48 -15.62 7.19 19.88
C GLY A 48 -16.13 7.77 18.55
N VAL A 49 -15.50 7.41 17.42
CA VAL A 49 -15.89 7.85 16.07
C VAL A 49 -16.77 6.80 15.40
N GLU A 50 -17.83 7.23 14.71
CA GLU A 50 -18.68 6.32 13.93
C GLU A 50 -17.97 5.82 12.66
N ASN A 51 -18.06 4.51 12.37
CA ASN A 51 -17.48 3.91 11.17
C ASN A 51 -18.38 4.06 9.93
N ASN A 52 -18.58 5.30 9.48
CA ASN A 52 -19.23 5.62 8.22
C ASN A 52 -18.18 5.99 7.13
N GLU A 53 -18.62 6.09 5.87
CA GLU A 53 -17.73 6.36 4.74
C GLU A 53 -17.07 7.74 4.84
N GLU A 54 -17.82 8.77 5.23
CA GLU A 54 -17.30 10.14 5.32
C GLU A 54 -16.19 10.27 6.37
N ASN A 55 -16.33 9.59 7.52
CA ASN A 55 -15.28 9.58 8.55
C ASN A 55 -14.05 8.82 8.08
N ARG A 56 -14.21 7.70 7.35
CA ARG A 56 -13.08 6.99 6.73
C ARG A 56 -12.38 7.85 5.68
N ARG A 57 -13.13 8.62 4.89
CA ARG A 57 -12.59 9.56 3.90
C ARG A 57 -11.83 10.73 4.53
N LYS A 58 -12.32 11.27 5.66
CA LYS A 58 -11.63 12.34 6.40
C LYS A 58 -10.34 11.89 7.07
N TYR A 59 -10.27 10.62 7.47
CA TYR A 59 -9.10 10.05 8.12
C TYR A 59 -7.96 9.72 7.13
N ARG A 60 -8.29 9.39 5.88
CA ARG A 60 -7.33 9.11 4.80
C ARG A 60 -6.96 10.38 4.05
#